data_AF-A0A5E4PE58-F1
#
_entry.id   AF-A0A5E4PE58-F1
#
_cell.length_a   1.000
_cell.length_b   1.000
_cell.length_c   1.000
_cell.angle_alpha   90.00
_cell.angle_beta   90.00
_cell.angle_gamma   90.00
#
_symmetry.space_group_name_H-M   'P 1'
#
loop_
_entity.id
_entity.type
_entity.pdbx_description
1 polymer ?
#
loop_
_entity_poly.entity_id
_entity_poly.type
_entity_poly.pdbx_seq_one_letter_code
_entity_poly.pdbx_strand_id
1 'polypeptide(L)'
;MNIRLLFNTDDNVQVGLPSGKLSHTGARKCIKQQTGMTCTLYAMRRLAFFNTNNKEDKHMQAYLRIKHALSLFPHVVGLELLLETAREICAELSIDFTKALTRNENFMNYYYLCRQKHHFSLEPLEYYARLNDFNKWIIFYDILIENVFAPLMSLRKASWHPRDGVEGLKESLRQQGAHYFMGKFGSCFYSEKPREFKSESTAERKVYYFNKNKYIGDISPFTHAIIVDQVKKVNGVEMVFFRDPGYASRESAPEKIFMLSYETFVNRLTDYQGHRFMLKACSDDAAFGLVSARADKLYEQTGKQAFSPSHI
;
A
#
# COMPACT_ATOMS: atom_id res chain seq x y z
N MET A 1 -4.46 -18.72 12.03
CA MET A 1 -3.65 -17.93 11.08
C MET A 1 -2.27 -17.79 11.69
N ASN A 2 -1.22 -18.37 11.10
CA ASN A 2 0.13 -18.33 11.67
C ASN A 2 0.91 -17.14 11.10
N ILE A 3 0.88 -15.99 11.79
CA ILE A 3 1.73 -14.84 11.47
C ILE A 3 3.15 -15.12 11.99
N ARG A 4 4.18 -14.92 11.16
CA ARG A 4 5.57 -15.03 11.61
C ARG A 4 5.98 -13.76 12.37
N LEU A 5 5.92 -13.78 13.69
CA LEU A 5 6.46 -12.71 14.53
C LEU A 5 7.99 -12.88 14.64
N LEU A 6 8.72 -11.82 14.33
CA LEU A 6 10.19 -11.76 14.50
C LEU A 6 10.55 -11.17 15.86
N PHE A 7 9.77 -10.19 16.31
CA PHE A 7 9.80 -9.66 17.67
C PHE A 7 8.36 -9.45 18.14
N ASN A 8 8.08 -9.81 19.38
CA ASN A 8 6.76 -9.63 20.00
C ASN A 8 6.92 -9.28 21.48
N THR A 9 7.14 -8.01 21.75
CA THR A 9 7.11 -7.42 23.09
C THR A 9 6.17 -6.21 23.08
N ASP A 10 5.89 -5.64 24.25
CA ASP A 10 5.06 -4.44 24.36
C ASP A 10 5.71 -3.24 23.65
N ASP A 11 7.04 -3.15 23.74
CA ASP A 11 7.83 -2.08 23.13
C ASP A 11 8.22 -2.35 21.68
N ASN A 12 8.06 -3.57 21.16
CA ASN A 12 8.49 -3.93 19.81
C ASN A 12 7.67 -5.08 19.23
N VAL A 13 6.83 -4.75 18.25
CA VAL A 13 6.18 -5.73 17.39
C VAL A 13 6.81 -5.62 16.02
N GLN A 14 7.44 -6.70 15.56
CA GLN A 14 7.92 -6.83 14.20
C GLN A 14 7.40 -8.13 13.62
N VAL A 15 6.71 -8.03 12.49
CA VAL A 15 6.26 -9.17 11.72
C VAL A 15 7.24 -9.43 10.59
N GLY A 16 7.45 -10.70 10.27
CA GLY A 16 8.03 -11.07 9.00
C GLY A 16 7.11 -10.60 7.87
N LEU A 17 7.68 -10.34 6.71
CA LEU A 17 6.88 -10.28 5.49
C LEU A 17 6.83 -11.66 4.84
N PRO A 18 5.76 -11.96 4.07
CA PRO A 18 5.86 -12.98 3.03
C PRO A 18 7.14 -12.74 2.26
N SER A 19 7.98 -13.75 2.20
CA SER A 19 8.98 -13.78 1.15
C SER A 19 8.31 -13.72 -0.20
N GLY A 20 8.82 -12.85 -1.06
CA GLY A 20 8.36 -12.74 -2.43
C GLY A 20 8.52 -14.03 -3.25
N LYS A 21 8.31 -13.89 -4.56
CA LYS A 21 8.39 -14.97 -5.55
C LYS A 21 9.61 -15.87 -5.27
N LEU A 22 9.37 -17.16 -4.99
CA LEU A 22 10.44 -18.16 -5.01
C LEU A 22 11.17 -18.01 -6.34
N SER A 23 12.47 -17.71 -6.31
CA SER A 23 13.25 -17.85 -7.53
C SER A 23 13.34 -19.32 -7.92
N HIS A 24 13.69 -19.61 -9.17
CA HIS A 24 13.95 -20.97 -9.63
C HIS A 24 15.02 -21.70 -8.79
N THR A 25 15.83 -20.98 -8.00
CA THR A 25 16.90 -21.54 -7.15
C THR A 25 16.55 -21.55 -5.67
N GLY A 26 15.29 -21.30 -5.28
CA GLY A 26 14.87 -21.28 -3.87
C GLY A 26 15.32 -20.06 -3.06
N ALA A 27 16.31 -19.29 -3.56
CA ALA A 27 16.73 -18.02 -2.98
C ALA A 27 15.64 -16.94 -3.17
N ARG A 28 15.38 -16.15 -2.12
CA ARG A 28 14.20 -15.28 -2.07
C ARG A 28 14.62 -13.86 -2.43
N LYS A 29 14.09 -13.36 -3.54
CA LYS A 29 14.59 -12.16 -4.21
C LYS A 29 13.82 -10.93 -3.76
N CYS A 30 14.51 -9.82 -3.53
CA CYS A 30 13.85 -8.51 -3.50
C CYS A 30 13.03 -8.36 -4.78
N ILE A 31 11.75 -7.97 -4.66
CA ILE A 31 10.93 -7.71 -5.85
C ILE A 31 11.57 -6.50 -6.53
N LYS A 32 12.27 -6.72 -7.65
CA LYS A 32 12.77 -5.62 -8.46
C LYS A 32 11.60 -4.75 -8.88
N GLN A 33 11.78 -3.43 -8.89
CA GLN A 33 10.81 -2.53 -9.50
C GLN A 33 10.52 -3.02 -10.93
N GLN A 34 9.25 -3.08 -11.30
CA GLN A 34 8.81 -3.57 -12.61
C GLN A 34 8.24 -2.40 -13.39
N THR A 35 8.55 -2.34 -14.69
CA THR A 35 7.86 -1.43 -15.61
C THR A 35 6.35 -1.69 -15.56
N GLY A 36 5.57 -0.61 -15.57
CA GLY A 36 4.10 -0.69 -15.48
C GLY A 36 3.57 -1.07 -14.11
N MET A 37 4.32 -0.79 -13.04
CA MET A 37 3.90 -1.05 -11.67
C MET A 37 3.91 0.22 -10.84
N THR A 38 2.73 0.65 -10.40
CA THR A 38 2.59 1.70 -9.40
C THR A 38 3.14 1.24 -8.05
N CYS A 39 3.45 2.19 -7.16
CA CYS A 39 3.79 1.86 -5.78
C CYS A 39 2.68 1.05 -5.09
N THR A 40 1.41 1.33 -5.40
CA THR A 40 0.24 0.57 -4.93
C THR A 40 0.31 -0.90 -5.31
N LEU A 41 0.38 -1.24 -6.61
CA LEU A 41 0.43 -2.64 -7.04
C LEU A 41 1.68 -3.35 -6.53
N TYR A 42 2.81 -2.64 -6.45
CA TYR A 42 4.03 -3.20 -5.90
C TYR A 42 3.84 -3.59 -4.43
N ALA A 43 3.30 -2.68 -3.61
CA ALA A 43 3.12 -2.90 -2.19
C ALA A 43 2.10 -4.02 -1.91
N MET A 44 0.96 -4.01 -2.61
CA MET A 44 -0.04 -5.09 -2.56
C MET A 44 0.57 -6.46 -2.88
N ARG A 45 1.36 -6.55 -3.98
CA ARG A 45 2.05 -7.79 -4.37
C ARG A 45 3.10 -8.25 -3.36
N ARG A 46 3.66 -7.33 -2.58
CA ARG A 46 4.65 -7.63 -1.55
C ARG A 46 4.02 -8.07 -0.24
N LEU A 47 2.72 -7.82 -0.03
CA LEU A 47 1.94 -8.32 1.09
C LEU A 47 1.15 -9.59 0.77
N ALA A 48 0.90 -9.84 -0.51
CA ALA A 48 0.15 -10.99 -0.98
C ALA A 48 1.02 -12.13 -1.48
N PHE A 49 0.54 -13.37 -1.30
CA PHE A 49 0.98 -14.49 -2.12
C PHE A 49 0.26 -14.41 -3.46
N PHE A 50 0.98 -14.01 -4.51
CA PHE A 50 0.41 -13.79 -5.84
C PHE A 50 0.97 -14.79 -6.86
N ASN A 51 0.18 -15.83 -7.16
CA ASN A 51 0.53 -16.83 -8.17
C ASN A 51 0.01 -16.39 -9.55
N THR A 52 0.93 -16.10 -10.47
CA THR A 52 0.62 -15.65 -11.84
C THR A 52 0.40 -16.78 -12.85
N ASN A 53 0.34 -18.04 -12.39
CA ASN A 53 0.32 -19.19 -13.30
C ASN A 53 -1.03 -19.42 -13.97
N ASN A 54 -2.13 -18.88 -13.41
CA ASN A 54 -3.43 -18.95 -14.06
C ASN A 54 -3.64 -17.73 -14.97
N LYS A 55 -3.07 -17.79 -16.18
CA LYS A 55 -3.24 -16.73 -17.17
C LYS A 55 -4.65 -16.69 -17.76
N GLU A 56 -5.45 -17.74 -17.63
CA GLU A 56 -6.80 -17.75 -18.21
C GLU A 56 -7.84 -17.09 -17.29
N ASP A 57 -7.48 -16.81 -16.03
CA ASP A 57 -8.32 -16.08 -15.10
C ASP A 57 -8.56 -14.63 -15.57
N LYS A 58 -9.84 -14.23 -15.65
CA LYS A 58 -10.23 -12.90 -16.13
C LYS A 58 -9.69 -11.75 -15.27
N HIS A 59 -9.58 -11.93 -13.95
CA HIS A 59 -9.02 -10.91 -13.06
C HIS A 59 -7.51 -10.81 -13.23
N MET A 60 -6.81 -11.93 -13.48
CA MET A 60 -5.40 -11.94 -13.85
C MET A 60 -5.18 -11.21 -15.19
N GLN A 61 -6.04 -11.45 -16.19
CA GLN A 61 -5.96 -10.76 -17.48
C GLN A 61 -6.19 -9.25 -17.33
N ALA A 62 -7.18 -8.84 -16.53
CA ALA A 62 -7.38 -7.44 -16.18
C ALA A 62 -6.13 -6.82 -15.52
N TYR A 63 -5.51 -7.53 -14.56
CA TYR A 63 -4.27 -7.10 -13.93
C TYR A 63 -3.12 -6.92 -14.93
N LEU A 64 -2.94 -7.87 -15.86
CA LEU A 64 -1.89 -7.81 -16.88
C LEU A 64 -2.12 -6.67 -17.88
N ARG A 65 -3.37 -6.43 -18.29
CA ARG A 65 -3.73 -5.31 -19.18
C ARG A 65 -3.46 -3.94 -18.55
N ILE A 66 -3.90 -3.73 -17.30
CA ILE A 66 -3.57 -2.48 -16.58
C ILE A 66 -2.07 -2.32 -16.39
N LYS A 67 -1.35 -3.39 -16.05
CA LYS A 67 0.12 -3.34 -15.95
C LYS A 67 0.76 -2.95 -17.29
N HIS A 68 0.26 -3.46 -18.40
CA HIS A 68 0.75 -3.09 -19.72
C HIS A 68 0.45 -1.61 -20.05
N ALA A 69 -0.78 -1.15 -19.86
CA ALA A 69 -1.14 0.24 -20.07
C ALA A 69 -0.28 1.20 -19.21
N LEU A 70 -0.04 0.84 -17.93
CA LEU A 70 0.84 1.58 -17.02
C LEU A 70 2.30 1.63 -17.52
N SER A 71 2.76 0.62 -18.28
CA SER A 71 4.12 0.60 -18.81
C SER A 71 4.35 1.59 -19.95
N LEU A 72 3.26 2.09 -20.56
CA LEU A 72 3.26 3.06 -21.64
C LEU A 72 3.08 4.51 -21.13
N PHE A 73 2.79 4.68 -19.84
CA PHE A 73 2.77 5.97 -19.15
C PHE A 73 4.22 6.42 -18.83
N PRO A 74 4.62 7.70 -19.03
CA PRO A 74 3.82 8.92 -18.99
C PRO A 74 3.51 9.58 -20.36
N HIS A 75 3.62 8.85 -21.46
CA HIS A 75 3.26 9.42 -22.78
C HIS A 75 1.77 9.81 -22.79
N VAL A 76 1.40 10.89 -23.48
CA VAL A 76 0.01 11.42 -23.54
C VAL A 76 -0.99 10.32 -23.92
N VAL A 77 -0.62 9.48 -24.90
CA VAL A 77 -1.38 8.30 -25.34
C VAL A 77 -1.63 7.28 -24.21
N GLY A 78 -0.76 7.26 -23.20
CA GLY A 78 -0.85 6.34 -22.07
C GLY A 78 -2.01 6.62 -21.12
N LEU A 79 -2.45 7.88 -20.92
CA LEU A 79 -3.57 8.17 -20.03
C LEU A 79 -4.91 7.78 -20.65
N GLU A 80 -5.11 8.10 -21.93
CA GLU A 80 -6.29 7.69 -22.69
C GLU A 80 -6.40 6.16 -22.73
N LEU A 81 -5.31 5.47 -23.06
CA LEU A 81 -5.25 4.02 -23.05
C LEU A 81 -5.54 3.42 -21.66
N LEU A 82 -5.03 4.03 -20.59
CA LEU A 82 -5.32 3.59 -19.21
C LEU A 82 -6.81 3.67 -18.88
N LEU A 83 -7.45 4.78 -19.24
CA LEU A 83 -8.89 4.99 -19.02
C LEU A 83 -9.73 4.03 -19.85
N GLU A 84 -9.40 3.86 -21.13
CA GLU A 84 -10.08 2.93 -22.03
C GLU A 84 -9.96 1.50 -21.51
N THR A 85 -8.73 1.05 -21.20
CA THR A 85 -8.47 -0.27 -20.63
C THR A 85 -9.27 -0.50 -19.34
N ALA A 86 -9.35 0.51 -18.46
CA ALA A 86 -10.12 0.40 -17.21
C ALA A 86 -11.63 0.24 -17.46
N ARG A 87 -12.19 0.99 -18.41
CA ARG A 87 -13.61 0.89 -18.80
C ARG A 87 -13.93 -0.48 -19.38
N GLU A 88 -13.10 -0.96 -20.29
CA GLU A 88 -13.25 -2.29 -20.89
C GLU A 88 -13.23 -3.39 -19.83
N ILE A 89 -12.28 -3.33 -18.89
CA ILE A 89 -12.20 -4.27 -17.77
C ILE A 89 -13.47 -4.23 -16.92
N CYS A 90 -13.99 -3.05 -16.60
CA CYS A 90 -15.23 -2.92 -15.83
C CYS A 90 -16.40 -3.57 -16.58
N ALA A 91 -16.53 -3.34 -17.89
CA ALA A 91 -17.58 -3.95 -18.71
C ALA A 91 -17.44 -5.48 -18.77
N GLU A 92 -16.25 -6.00 -19.08
CA GLU A 92 -15.97 -7.44 -19.20
C GLU A 92 -16.17 -8.22 -17.89
N LEU A 93 -15.85 -7.60 -16.76
CA LEU A 93 -16.05 -8.16 -15.42
C LEU A 93 -17.44 -7.86 -14.85
N SER A 94 -18.33 -7.22 -15.63
CA SER A 94 -19.68 -6.85 -15.20
C SER A 94 -19.71 -5.99 -13.93
N ILE A 95 -18.72 -5.11 -13.77
CA ILE A 95 -18.68 -4.10 -12.71
C ILE A 95 -19.62 -2.96 -13.12
N ASP A 96 -20.76 -2.86 -12.43
CA ASP A 96 -21.65 -1.70 -12.55
C ASP A 96 -20.92 -0.44 -12.07
N PHE A 97 -20.46 0.37 -13.02
CA PHE A 97 -19.65 1.55 -12.74
C PHE A 97 -20.40 2.57 -11.88
N THR A 98 -21.69 2.81 -12.13
CA THR A 98 -22.48 3.79 -11.36
C THR A 98 -22.59 3.36 -9.90
N LYS A 99 -22.86 2.08 -9.67
CA LYS A 99 -22.92 1.50 -8.33
C LYS A 99 -21.56 1.45 -7.66
N ALA A 100 -20.49 1.11 -8.38
CA ALA A 100 -19.13 1.10 -7.85
C ALA A 100 -18.66 2.52 -7.48
N LEU A 101 -18.93 3.51 -8.33
CA LEU A 101 -18.62 4.92 -8.11
C LEU A 101 -19.31 5.46 -6.86
N THR A 102 -20.62 5.21 -6.71
CA THR A 102 -21.41 5.69 -5.56
C THR A 102 -21.09 4.95 -4.25
N ARG A 103 -20.43 3.80 -4.32
CA ARG A 103 -19.93 3.05 -3.15
C ARG A 103 -18.47 3.32 -2.82
N ASN A 104 -17.73 3.96 -3.73
CA ASN A 104 -16.34 4.29 -3.50
C ASN A 104 -16.26 5.46 -2.49
N GLU A 105 -15.85 5.13 -1.26
CA GLU A 105 -15.80 6.05 -0.11
C GLU A 105 -14.95 7.29 -0.43
N ASN A 106 -13.80 7.10 -1.08
CA ASN A 106 -12.86 8.18 -1.42
C ASN A 106 -13.50 9.18 -2.39
N PHE A 107 -14.12 8.70 -3.46
CA PHE A 107 -14.81 9.55 -4.43
C PHE A 107 -15.99 10.29 -3.77
N MET A 108 -16.84 9.58 -3.03
CA MET A 108 -18.02 10.18 -2.42
C MET A 108 -17.66 11.23 -1.38
N ASN A 109 -16.65 10.99 -0.55
CA ASN A 109 -16.15 11.97 0.41
C ASN A 109 -15.67 13.24 -0.30
N TYR A 110 -14.86 13.10 -1.37
CA TYR A 110 -14.40 14.25 -2.14
C TYR A 110 -15.54 14.99 -2.84
N TYR A 111 -16.48 14.25 -3.45
CA TYR A 111 -17.68 14.79 -4.07
C TYR A 111 -18.49 15.65 -3.08
N TYR A 112 -18.76 15.14 -1.87
CA TYR A 112 -19.51 15.88 -0.86
C TYR A 112 -18.77 17.13 -0.37
N LEU A 113 -17.44 17.04 -0.17
CA LEU A 113 -16.62 18.21 0.19
C LEU A 113 -16.67 19.29 -0.89
N CYS A 114 -16.52 18.91 -2.16
CA CYS A 114 -16.62 19.82 -3.29
C CYS A 114 -18.03 20.41 -3.41
N ARG A 115 -19.08 19.61 -3.21
CA ARG A 115 -20.47 20.06 -3.26
C ARG A 115 -20.75 21.10 -2.18
N GLN A 116 -20.29 20.87 -0.95
CA GLN A 116 -20.44 21.83 0.15
C GLN A 116 -19.66 23.13 -0.11
N LYS A 117 -18.44 23.03 -0.62
CA LYS A 117 -17.56 24.19 -0.86
C LYS A 117 -17.99 25.04 -2.06
N HIS A 118 -18.49 24.41 -3.13
CA HIS A 118 -18.80 25.07 -4.40
C HIS A 118 -20.30 25.22 -4.67
N HIS A 119 -21.16 24.72 -3.78
CA HIS A 119 -22.61 24.87 -3.84
C HIS A 119 -23.24 24.44 -5.18
N PHE A 120 -22.78 23.35 -5.79
CA PHE A 120 -23.36 22.81 -7.02
C PHE A 120 -24.45 21.75 -6.74
N SER A 121 -25.28 21.46 -7.75
CA SER A 121 -26.39 20.49 -7.68
C SER A 121 -26.20 19.24 -8.56
N LEU A 122 -25.02 19.04 -9.15
CA LEU A 122 -24.69 17.86 -9.96
C LEU A 122 -24.81 16.57 -9.15
N GLU A 123 -25.41 15.56 -9.74
CA GLU A 123 -25.38 14.19 -9.22
C GLU A 123 -23.96 13.60 -9.32
N PRO A 124 -23.61 12.55 -8.55
CA PRO A 124 -22.25 12.02 -8.51
C PRO A 124 -21.69 11.63 -9.89
N LEU A 125 -22.50 10.99 -10.74
CA LEU A 125 -22.09 10.59 -12.09
C LEU A 125 -21.86 11.81 -13.02
N GLU A 126 -22.68 12.85 -12.89
CA GLU A 126 -22.54 14.09 -13.66
C GLU A 126 -21.29 14.86 -13.23
N TYR A 127 -21.02 14.90 -11.92
CA TYR A 127 -19.79 15.47 -11.39
C TYR A 127 -18.56 14.72 -11.93
N TYR A 128 -18.57 13.39 -11.88
CA TYR A 128 -17.52 12.55 -12.44
C TYR A 128 -17.28 12.84 -13.94
N ALA A 129 -18.34 13.01 -14.73
CA ALA A 129 -18.22 13.31 -16.16
C ALA A 129 -17.46 14.61 -16.45
N ARG A 130 -17.53 15.60 -15.53
CA ARG A 130 -16.84 16.89 -15.64
C ARG A 130 -15.39 16.87 -15.15
N LEU A 131 -14.93 15.79 -14.52
CA LEU A 131 -13.54 15.67 -14.10
C LEU A 131 -12.61 15.55 -15.31
N ASN A 132 -11.37 16.02 -15.15
CA ASN A 132 -10.32 15.73 -16.13
C ASN A 132 -9.98 14.23 -16.14
N ASP A 133 -9.31 13.79 -17.20
CA ASP A 133 -9.02 12.38 -17.42
C ASP A 133 -8.10 11.77 -16.36
N PHE A 134 -7.19 12.57 -15.79
CA PHE A 134 -6.31 12.10 -14.73
C PHE A 134 -7.09 11.75 -13.45
N ASN A 135 -8.04 12.61 -13.04
CA ASN A 135 -8.90 12.36 -11.89
C ASN A 135 -9.84 11.17 -12.15
N LYS A 136 -10.38 11.06 -13.37
CA LYS A 136 -11.18 9.90 -13.78
C LYS A 136 -10.38 8.60 -13.66
N TRP A 137 -9.11 8.63 -14.05
CA TRP A 137 -8.21 7.48 -13.96
C TRP A 137 -7.98 7.07 -12.51
N ILE A 138 -7.72 8.02 -11.60
CA ILE A 138 -7.53 7.71 -10.18
C ILE A 138 -8.76 7.00 -9.61
N ILE A 139 -9.96 7.48 -9.92
CA ILE A 139 -11.22 6.88 -9.45
C ILE A 139 -11.42 5.47 -10.01
N PHE A 140 -11.21 5.29 -11.31
CA PHE A 140 -11.25 3.95 -11.92
C PHE A 140 -10.23 3.01 -11.29
N TYR A 141 -9.03 3.52 -11.06
CA TYR A 141 -7.95 2.75 -10.51
C TYR A 141 -8.28 2.29 -9.08
N ASP A 142 -8.84 3.16 -8.25
CA ASP A 142 -9.34 2.82 -6.92
C ASP A 142 -10.44 1.74 -6.97
N ILE A 143 -11.45 1.92 -7.83
CA ILE A 143 -12.51 0.92 -8.06
C ILE A 143 -11.91 -0.44 -8.46
N LEU A 144 -10.91 -0.45 -9.35
CA LEU A 144 -10.24 -1.68 -9.76
C LEU A 144 -9.38 -2.28 -8.65
N ILE A 145 -8.73 -1.47 -7.80
CA ILE A 145 -8.06 -1.98 -6.59
C ILE A 145 -9.08 -2.76 -5.73
N GLU A 146 -10.20 -2.12 -5.39
CA GLU A 146 -11.18 -2.67 -4.45
C GLU A 146 -11.90 -3.91 -5.00
N ASN A 147 -12.33 -3.86 -6.26
CA ASN A 147 -13.21 -4.89 -6.84
C ASN A 147 -12.45 -6.01 -7.55
N VAL A 148 -11.20 -5.77 -7.98
CA VAL A 148 -10.45 -6.71 -8.83
C VAL A 148 -9.12 -7.09 -8.17
N PHE A 149 -8.24 -6.13 -7.93
CA PHE A 149 -6.84 -6.44 -7.64
C PHE A 149 -6.58 -6.85 -6.19
N ALA A 150 -7.21 -6.22 -5.20
CA ALA A 150 -7.11 -6.64 -3.81
C ALA A 150 -7.70 -8.05 -3.62
N PRO A 151 -8.91 -8.37 -4.11
CA PRO A 151 -9.45 -9.73 -4.06
C PRO A 151 -8.58 -10.76 -4.79
N LEU A 152 -8.10 -10.44 -6.00
CA LEU A 152 -7.20 -11.30 -6.77
C LEU A 152 -5.92 -11.64 -5.97
N MET A 153 -5.41 -10.69 -5.19
CA MET A 153 -4.23 -10.85 -4.33
C MET A 153 -4.57 -11.39 -2.93
N SER A 154 -5.83 -11.78 -2.68
CA SER A 154 -6.30 -12.20 -1.36
C SER A 154 -5.97 -11.17 -0.26
N LEU A 155 -6.16 -9.89 -0.56
CA LEU A 155 -6.02 -8.79 0.39
C LEU A 155 -7.41 -8.39 0.92
N ARG A 156 -7.45 -7.85 2.14
CA ARG A 156 -8.65 -7.33 2.79
C ARG A 156 -8.34 -6.04 3.56
N LYS A 157 -9.37 -5.26 3.91
CA LYS A 157 -9.23 -4.10 4.80
C LYS A 157 -8.61 -4.56 6.14
N ALA A 158 -7.70 -3.76 6.69
CA ALA A 158 -7.08 -4.02 8.01
C ALA A 158 -8.13 -3.90 9.13
N SER A 159 -7.91 -4.56 10.27
CA SER A 159 -8.74 -4.38 11.48
C SER A 159 -8.25 -3.25 12.38
N TRP A 160 -7.59 -2.25 11.80
CA TRP A 160 -7.03 -1.12 12.52
C TRP A 160 -7.49 0.18 11.89
N HIS A 161 -7.77 1.15 12.74
CA HIS A 161 -8.08 2.52 12.39
C HIS A 161 -7.19 3.48 13.21
N PRO A 162 -6.83 4.67 12.69
CA PRO A 162 -6.01 5.62 13.45
C PRO A 162 -6.55 6.04 14.82
N ARG A 163 -7.85 5.87 15.08
CA ARG A 163 -8.48 6.11 16.40
C ARG A 163 -8.07 5.07 17.45
N ASP A 164 -7.65 3.89 17.03
CA ASP A 164 -7.25 2.79 17.92
C ASP A 164 -5.86 3.02 18.53
N GLY A 165 -5.17 4.09 18.12
CA GLY A 165 -3.85 4.43 18.61
C GLY A 165 -2.77 3.46 18.15
N VAL A 166 -1.58 3.64 18.72
CA VAL A 166 -0.40 2.81 18.41
C VAL A 166 -0.59 1.37 18.87
N GLU A 167 -1.25 1.16 20.01
CA GLU A 167 -1.51 -0.18 20.55
C GLU A 167 -2.44 -0.99 19.65
N GLY A 168 -3.48 -0.36 19.08
CA GLY A 168 -4.30 -0.99 18.05
C GLY A 168 -3.48 -1.41 16.82
N LEU A 169 -2.49 -0.61 16.42
CA LEU A 169 -1.65 -0.93 15.26
C LEU A 169 -0.73 -2.12 15.57
N LYS A 170 -0.10 -2.12 16.76
CA LYS A 170 0.71 -3.26 17.25
C LYS A 170 -0.13 -4.53 17.26
N GLU A 171 -1.36 -4.47 17.79
CA GLU A 171 -2.23 -5.63 17.86
C GLU A 171 -2.66 -6.12 16.47
N SER A 172 -3.00 -5.19 15.57
CA SER A 172 -3.33 -5.56 14.20
C SER A 172 -2.14 -6.21 13.48
N LEU A 173 -0.90 -5.75 13.72
CA LEU A 173 0.30 -6.44 13.21
C LEU A 173 0.41 -7.87 13.74
N ARG A 174 0.20 -8.09 15.06
CA ARG A 174 0.24 -9.43 15.66
C ARG A 174 -0.78 -10.37 15.02
N GLN A 175 -1.99 -9.88 14.78
CA GLN A 175 -3.12 -10.69 14.31
C GLN A 175 -3.14 -10.89 12.79
N GLN A 176 -2.73 -9.88 12.02
CA GLN A 176 -2.95 -9.81 10.58
C GLN A 176 -1.66 -9.76 9.75
N GLY A 177 -0.50 -9.70 10.40
CA GLY A 177 0.78 -9.53 9.71
C GLY A 177 0.99 -8.10 9.27
N ALA A 178 1.79 -7.88 8.24
CA ALA A 178 2.14 -6.54 7.80
C ALA A 178 0.99 -5.85 7.04
N HIS A 179 1.06 -4.52 7.03
CA HIS A 179 -0.01 -3.65 6.51
C HIS A 179 0.48 -2.80 5.35
N TYR A 180 -0.41 -2.61 4.39
CA TYR A 180 -0.31 -1.60 3.35
C TYR A 180 -1.01 -0.34 3.80
N PHE A 181 -0.36 0.80 3.58
CA PHE A 181 -0.97 2.10 3.80
C PHE A 181 -0.68 3.04 2.64
N MET A 182 -1.65 3.91 2.37
CA MET A 182 -1.51 5.04 1.47
C MET A 182 -1.26 6.31 2.25
N GLY A 183 -0.37 7.15 1.73
CA GLY A 183 -0.11 8.45 2.31
C GLY A 183 1.09 9.17 1.72
N LYS A 184 1.46 10.27 2.37
CA LYS A 184 2.55 11.13 1.94
C LYS A 184 3.87 10.69 2.58
N PHE A 185 4.32 9.49 2.19
CA PHE A 185 5.50 8.80 2.71
C PHE A 185 6.59 8.59 1.66
N GLY A 186 7.83 8.43 2.11
CA GLY A 186 8.95 8.19 1.19
C GLY A 186 9.57 9.47 0.65
N SER A 187 10.66 9.33 -0.11
CA SER A 187 11.51 10.49 -0.45
C SER A 187 10.88 11.47 -1.42
N CYS A 188 9.89 11.07 -2.20
CA CYS A 188 9.18 11.94 -3.13
C CYS A 188 8.46 13.10 -2.42
N PHE A 189 8.30 13.02 -1.10
CA PHE A 189 7.70 14.08 -0.27
C PHE A 189 8.72 14.81 0.60
N TYR A 190 10.01 14.69 0.30
CA TYR A 190 11.08 15.37 1.01
C TYR A 190 12.06 16.05 0.05
N SER A 191 12.55 17.23 0.42
CA SER A 191 13.55 17.95 -0.35
C SER A 191 14.99 17.48 -0.10
N GLU A 192 15.21 16.56 0.86
CA GLU A 192 16.52 15.99 1.15
C GLU A 192 16.51 14.45 1.10
N LYS A 193 17.70 13.88 0.91
CA LYS A 193 17.91 12.44 1.03
C LYS A 193 17.75 11.99 2.49
N PRO A 194 17.24 10.77 2.72
CA PRO A 194 17.12 10.23 4.07
C PRO A 194 18.50 9.98 4.68
N ARG A 195 18.58 10.02 6.01
CA ARG A 195 19.78 9.76 6.81
C ARG A 195 19.66 8.41 7.49
N GLU A 196 20.77 7.68 7.61
CA GLU A 196 20.78 6.40 8.33
C GLU A 196 20.68 6.63 9.83
N PHE A 197 19.84 5.85 10.50
CA PHE A 197 19.73 5.80 11.95
C PHE A 197 20.49 4.58 12.49
N LYS A 198 21.79 4.76 12.71
CA LYS A 198 22.75 3.65 12.93
C LYS A 198 22.38 2.73 14.10
N SER A 199 21.80 3.25 15.19
CA SER A 199 21.49 2.44 16.38
C SER A 199 20.36 1.43 16.16
N GLU A 200 19.53 1.63 15.12
CA GLU A 200 18.45 0.70 14.76
C GLU A 200 18.80 -0.12 13.50
N SER A 201 19.96 0.15 12.88
CA SER A 201 20.46 -0.63 11.75
C SER A 201 21.11 -1.93 12.23
N THR A 202 20.88 -3.01 11.50
CA THR A 202 21.49 -4.33 11.68
C THR A 202 22.25 -4.76 10.42
N ALA A 203 22.80 -5.98 10.42
CA ALA A 203 23.39 -6.59 9.23
C ALA A 203 22.35 -6.84 8.13
N GLU A 204 21.10 -7.11 8.50
CA GLU A 204 20.01 -7.45 7.56
C GLU A 204 19.15 -6.25 7.18
N ARG A 205 19.08 -5.22 8.03
CA ARG A 205 18.20 -4.04 7.84
C ARG A 205 18.98 -2.75 8.06
N LYS A 206 18.84 -1.79 7.14
CA LYS A 206 19.37 -0.44 7.28
C LYS A 206 18.22 0.52 7.49
N VAL A 207 18.19 1.16 8.66
CA VAL A 207 17.10 2.04 9.06
C VAL A 207 17.43 3.47 8.69
N TYR A 208 16.46 4.15 8.09
CA TYR A 208 16.57 5.51 7.59
C TYR A 208 15.45 6.39 8.14
N TYR A 209 15.71 7.68 8.25
CA TYR A 209 14.72 8.68 8.59
C TYR A 209 14.93 9.94 7.75
N PHE A 210 13.89 10.76 7.65
CA PHE A 210 13.94 12.04 6.98
C PHE A 210 13.80 13.16 8.00
N ASN A 211 14.50 14.29 7.79
CA ASN A 211 14.29 15.46 8.63
C ASN A 211 12.88 16.03 8.42
N LYS A 212 12.13 16.22 9.51
CA LYS A 212 10.77 16.77 9.48
C LYS A 212 10.70 18.15 8.81
N ASN A 213 11.74 18.97 8.94
CA ASN A 213 11.80 20.33 8.38
C ASN A 213 12.00 20.36 6.85
N LYS A 214 12.23 19.19 6.24
CA LYS A 214 12.39 19.04 4.79
C LYS A 214 11.19 18.39 4.13
N TYR A 215 10.12 18.17 4.88
CA TYR A 215 8.87 17.64 4.36
C TYR A 215 8.20 18.66 3.45
N ILE A 216 7.89 18.22 2.23
CA ILE A 216 7.21 18.99 1.19
C ILE A 216 5.96 18.25 0.69
N GLY A 217 5.50 17.23 1.42
CA GLY A 217 4.40 16.39 0.94
C GLY A 217 3.08 17.13 0.79
N ASP A 218 2.87 18.20 1.56
CA ASP A 218 1.57 18.89 1.61
C ASP A 218 1.20 19.60 0.32
N ILE A 219 2.20 20.02 -0.45
CA ILE A 219 2.02 20.62 -1.77
C ILE A 219 1.89 19.59 -2.89
N SER A 220 2.19 18.31 -2.61
CA SER A 220 2.08 17.25 -3.62
C SER A 220 0.63 16.77 -3.74
N PRO A 221 0.07 16.68 -4.96
CA PRO A 221 -1.24 16.08 -5.20
C PRO A 221 -1.18 14.55 -5.19
N PHE A 222 0.01 13.97 -5.19
CA PHE A 222 0.19 12.52 -5.26
C PHE A 222 0.24 11.90 -3.87
N THR A 223 -0.09 10.61 -3.84
CA THR A 223 0.05 9.74 -2.68
C THR A 223 1.00 8.58 -3.00
N HIS A 224 1.51 7.92 -1.97
CA HIS A 224 2.43 6.81 -2.09
C HIS A 224 2.04 5.66 -1.16
N ALA A 225 2.30 4.46 -1.65
CA ALA A 225 2.08 3.24 -0.90
C ALA A 225 3.32 2.85 -0.10
N ILE A 226 3.13 2.48 1.16
CA ILE A 226 4.17 1.89 2.01
C ILE A 226 3.69 0.60 2.65
N ILE A 227 4.64 -0.20 3.14
CA ILE A 227 4.36 -1.42 3.89
C ILE A 227 4.92 -1.27 5.30
N VAL A 228 4.05 -1.28 6.30
CA VAL A 228 4.43 -1.26 7.72
C VAL A 228 4.57 -2.70 8.20
N ASP A 229 5.76 -3.05 8.71
CA ASP A 229 6.07 -4.38 9.25
C ASP A 229 6.60 -4.34 10.69
N GLN A 230 6.74 -3.15 11.27
CA GLN A 230 7.18 -3.01 12.65
C GLN A 230 6.68 -1.72 13.29
N VAL A 231 6.34 -1.82 14.57
CA VAL A 231 6.14 -0.68 15.47
C VAL A 231 7.01 -0.93 16.69
N LYS A 232 7.84 0.06 17.03
CA LYS A 232 8.81 -0.05 18.11
C LYS A 232 8.98 1.28 18.85
N LYS A 233 9.17 1.21 20.16
CA LYS A 233 9.60 2.34 20.99
C LYS A 233 11.10 2.56 20.86
N VAL A 234 11.51 3.74 20.39
CA VAL A 234 12.90 4.14 20.22
C VAL A 234 13.12 5.43 21.02
N ASN A 235 14.01 5.37 22.02
CA ASN A 235 14.28 6.51 22.92
C ASN A 235 13.00 7.10 23.55
N GLY A 236 12.06 6.24 23.93
CA GLY A 236 10.78 6.65 24.54
C GLY A 236 9.70 7.06 23.54
N VAL A 237 9.99 7.15 22.24
CA VAL A 237 9.04 7.56 21.20
C VAL A 237 8.53 6.34 20.43
N GLU A 238 7.22 6.26 20.22
CA GLU A 238 6.60 5.24 19.38
C GLU A 238 6.89 5.52 17.90
N MET A 239 7.63 4.61 17.27
CA MET A 239 8.09 4.73 15.90
C MET A 239 7.45 3.63 15.04
N VAL A 240 7.00 4.03 13.85
CA VAL A 240 6.50 3.13 12.80
C VAL A 240 7.62 2.91 11.80
N PHE A 241 7.92 1.64 11.55
CA PHE A 241 8.93 1.20 10.59
C PHE A 241 8.24 0.66 9.35
N PHE A 242 8.69 1.11 8.17
CA PHE A 242 8.06 0.78 6.92
C PHE A 242 9.05 0.60 5.77
N ARG A 243 8.58 -0.06 4.73
CA ARG A 243 9.27 -0.24 3.46
C ARG A 243 8.63 0.62 2.41
N ASP A 244 9.50 1.25 1.62
CA ASP A 244 9.12 2.09 0.50
C ASP A 244 9.39 1.33 -0.81
N PRO A 245 8.35 1.04 -1.62
CA PRO A 245 8.47 0.47 -2.97
C PRO A 245 9.47 1.20 -3.89
N GLY A 246 9.61 2.51 -3.76
CA GLY A 246 10.55 3.34 -4.50
C GLY A 246 12.01 3.18 -4.06
N TYR A 247 12.26 2.50 -2.94
CA TYR A 247 13.60 2.23 -2.40
C TYR A 247 13.86 0.72 -2.26
N ALA A 248 13.67 -0.01 -3.36
CA ALA A 248 13.99 -1.44 -3.38
C ALA A 248 15.47 -1.71 -3.03
N SER A 249 15.71 -2.66 -2.13
CA SER A 249 17.04 -3.22 -1.89
C SER A 249 17.41 -4.23 -2.98
N ARG A 250 18.73 -4.38 -3.21
CA ARG A 250 19.28 -5.48 -4.01
C ARG A 250 19.31 -6.75 -3.16
N GLU A 251 19.32 -7.92 -3.80
CA GLU A 251 19.34 -9.23 -3.11
C GLU A 251 20.53 -9.39 -2.16
N SER A 252 21.69 -8.83 -2.50
CA SER A 252 22.91 -8.90 -1.70
C SER A 252 23.09 -7.74 -0.72
N ALA A 253 22.11 -6.84 -0.63
CA ALA A 253 22.19 -5.64 0.21
C ALA A 253 21.19 -5.73 1.36
N PRO A 254 21.52 -5.16 2.53
CA PRO A 254 20.55 -5.02 3.62
C PRO A 254 19.26 -4.36 3.14
N GLU A 255 18.15 -4.76 3.72
CA GLU A 255 16.85 -4.18 3.41
C GLU A 255 16.77 -2.74 3.91
N LYS A 256 16.38 -1.80 3.04
CA LYS A 256 16.16 -0.41 3.41
C LYS A 256 14.82 -0.28 4.09
N ILE A 257 14.84 0.18 5.33
CA ILE A 257 13.68 0.42 6.17
C ILE A 257 13.67 1.89 6.53
N PHE A 258 12.49 2.48 6.56
CA PHE A 258 12.29 3.86 6.96
C PHE A 258 11.54 3.90 8.27
N MET A 259 11.78 4.92 9.07
CA MET A 259 11.06 5.13 10.32
C MET A 259 10.56 6.56 10.46
N LEU A 260 9.44 6.73 11.15
CA LEU A 260 8.87 8.01 11.56
C LEU A 260 7.98 7.82 12.79
N SER A 261 7.71 8.87 13.55
CA SER A 261 6.86 8.76 14.74
C SER A 261 5.43 8.36 14.38
N TYR A 262 4.76 7.61 15.25
CA TYR A 262 3.36 7.23 15.04
C TYR A 262 2.43 8.43 14.77
N GLU A 263 2.64 9.54 15.48
CA GLU A 263 1.89 10.78 15.22
C GLU A 263 2.10 11.29 13.78
N THR A 264 3.36 11.31 13.32
CA THR A 264 3.69 11.70 11.94
C THR A 264 3.10 10.72 10.93
N PHE A 265 3.04 9.44 11.27
CA PHE A 265 2.45 8.40 10.43
C PHE A 265 0.97 8.68 10.19
N VAL A 266 0.19 8.85 11.27
CA VAL A 266 -1.24 9.12 11.19
C VAL A 266 -1.54 10.40 10.43
N ASN A 267 -0.81 11.49 10.72
CA ASN A 267 -1.02 12.80 10.07
C ASN A 267 -0.76 12.82 8.56
N ARG A 268 -0.14 11.75 8.02
CA ARG A 268 0.25 11.65 6.61
C ARG A 268 -0.49 10.58 5.84
N LEU A 269 -1.39 9.84 6.49
CA LEU A 269 -2.28 8.92 5.80
C LEU A 269 -3.16 9.70 4.82
N THR A 270 -3.37 9.13 3.64
CA THR A 270 -4.27 9.68 2.62
C THR A 270 -5.08 8.58 1.96
N ASP A 271 -6.14 8.98 1.27
CA ASP A 271 -6.79 8.13 0.27
C ASP A 271 -5.98 8.00 -1.03
N TYR A 272 -6.52 7.28 -2.02
CA TYR A 272 -5.95 7.13 -3.36
C TYR A 272 -5.92 8.43 -4.18
N GLN A 273 -6.72 9.43 -3.81
CA GLN A 273 -6.78 10.76 -4.42
C GLN A 273 -5.80 11.76 -3.76
N GLY A 274 -5.07 11.34 -2.73
CA GLY A 274 -4.12 12.19 -2.01
C GLY A 274 -4.74 13.11 -0.97
N HIS A 275 -6.04 12.97 -0.68
CA HIS A 275 -6.71 13.69 0.39
C HIS A 275 -6.28 13.11 1.73
N ARG A 276 -5.87 14.01 2.63
CA ARG A 276 -5.47 13.62 3.98
C ARG A 276 -6.65 12.96 4.70
N PHE A 277 -6.33 11.88 5.38
CA PHE A 277 -7.24 11.29 6.33
C PHE A 277 -7.56 12.32 7.43
N MET A 278 -8.84 12.60 7.64
CA MET A 278 -9.33 13.50 8.68
C MET A 278 -9.98 12.68 9.78
N LEU A 279 -9.26 12.48 10.89
CA LEU A 279 -9.66 11.62 12.03
C LEU A 279 -11.11 11.83 12.52
N LYS A 280 -11.65 13.06 12.38
CA LYS A 280 -12.99 13.46 12.84
C LYS A 280 -14.05 13.52 11.74
N ALA A 281 -13.69 13.41 10.47
CA ALA A 281 -14.64 13.53 9.36
C ALA A 281 -15.20 12.18 8.89
N CYS A 282 -14.46 11.08 9.08
CA CYS A 282 -14.91 9.74 8.72
C CYS A 282 -15.49 9.00 9.93
N SER A 283 -16.70 9.34 10.39
CA SER A 283 -17.29 8.73 11.60
C SER A 283 -17.42 7.20 11.49
N ASP A 284 -17.60 6.69 10.27
CA ASP A 284 -18.07 5.32 10.03
C ASP A 284 -16.98 4.35 9.52
N ASP A 285 -15.76 4.85 9.28
CA ASP A 285 -14.65 4.01 8.82
C ASP A 285 -14.11 3.16 9.99
N ALA A 286 -14.37 1.86 9.94
CA ALA A 286 -13.90 0.90 10.93
C ALA A 286 -12.48 0.36 10.65
N ALA A 287 -11.88 0.73 9.51
CA ALA A 287 -10.67 0.11 8.99
C ALA A 287 -9.89 1.05 8.08
N PHE A 288 -8.56 1.05 8.18
CA PHE A 288 -7.66 1.80 7.30
C PHE A 288 -6.49 0.93 6.83
N GLY A 289 -6.22 0.93 5.53
CA GLY A 289 -5.16 0.12 4.91
C GLY A 289 -5.59 -1.30 4.54
N LEU A 290 -4.65 -2.07 3.96
CA LEU A 290 -4.88 -3.44 3.50
C LEU A 290 -3.91 -4.42 4.17
N VAL A 291 -4.38 -5.64 4.41
CA VAL A 291 -3.59 -6.77 4.94
C VAL A 291 -3.84 -8.03 4.12
N SER A 292 -2.98 -9.03 4.28
CA SER A 292 -3.21 -10.35 3.67
C SER A 292 -4.32 -11.12 4.37
N ALA A 293 -5.29 -11.61 3.60
CA ALA A 293 -6.33 -12.52 4.10
C ALA A 293 -5.80 -13.96 4.29
N ARG A 294 -4.63 -14.28 3.74
CA ARG A 294 -4.00 -15.62 3.77
C ARG A 294 -2.58 -15.54 4.32
N ALA A 295 -2.43 -14.81 5.41
CA ALA A 295 -1.13 -14.55 6.01
C ALA A 295 -0.42 -15.83 6.47
N ASP A 296 -1.15 -16.87 6.86
CA ASP A 296 -0.64 -18.21 7.14
C ASP A 296 0.06 -18.87 5.94
N LYS A 297 -0.58 -18.85 4.77
CA LYS A 297 -0.03 -19.45 3.53
C LYS A 297 1.23 -18.75 3.03
N LEU A 298 1.46 -17.51 3.45
CA LEU A 298 2.70 -16.78 3.17
C LEU A 298 3.92 -17.44 3.81
N TYR A 299 3.74 -18.10 4.96
CA TYR A 299 4.83 -18.63 5.77
C TYR A 299 4.99 -20.14 5.66
N GLU A 300 3.94 -20.90 5.31
CA GLU A 300 3.99 -22.37 5.21
C GLU A 300 5.02 -22.90 4.19
N GLN A 301 5.27 -22.18 3.10
CA GLN A 301 6.28 -22.60 2.10
C GLN A 301 7.73 -22.45 2.56
N THR A 302 7.99 -21.87 3.74
CA THR A 302 9.33 -21.81 4.36
C THR A 302 9.70 -23.04 5.15
N GLY A 303 8.71 -23.81 5.61
CA GLY A 303 8.89 -24.84 6.62
C GLY A 303 9.65 -26.09 6.15
N LYS A 304 10.05 -26.18 4.87
CA LYS A 304 10.84 -27.33 4.36
C LYS A 304 12.36 -27.15 4.44
N GLN A 305 12.86 -26.04 4.96
CA GLN A 305 14.24 -25.93 5.43
C GLN A 305 14.26 -25.15 6.75
N ALA A 306 13.87 -25.83 7.83
CA ALA A 306 14.27 -25.39 9.16
C ALA A 306 15.80 -25.50 9.23
N PHE A 307 16.47 -24.36 9.27
CA PHE A 307 17.84 -24.29 9.75
C PHE A 307 17.84 -24.90 11.16
N SER A 308 18.52 -26.04 11.29
CA SER A 308 18.99 -26.52 12.59
C SER A 308 19.88 -25.42 13.17
N PRO A 309 19.64 -24.94 14.40
CA PRO A 309 20.61 -24.10 15.07
C PRO A 309 21.78 -25.00 15.45
N SER A 310 22.77 -25.12 14.56
CA SER A 310 24.06 -25.68 14.91
C SER A 310 24.77 -24.69 15.83
N HIS A 311 25.01 -25.15 17.05
CA HIS A 311 25.96 -24.61 18.01
C HIS A 311 27.25 -24.12 17.32
N ILE A 312 27.65 -22.88 17.61
CA ILE A 312 28.96 -22.39 18.12
C ILE A 312 28.85 -20.87 18.27
#